data_AF-A0A925EZU1-F1
#
_entry.id   AF-A0A925EZU1-F1
#
_cell.length_a   1.000
_cell.length_b   1.000
_cell.length_c   1.000
_cell.angle_alpha   90.00
_cell.angle_beta   90.00
_cell.angle_gamma   90.00
#
_symmetry.space_group_name_H-M   'P 1'
#
loop_
_entity.id
_entity.type
_entity.pdbx_description
1 polymer ?
#
loop_
_entity_poly.entity_id
_entity_poly.type
_entity_poly.pdbx_seq_one_letter_code
_entity_poly.pdbx_strand_id
1 'polypeptide(L)'
;MNEKWRIEAHKLIIKISEETAKAYGVECRIKIVNGYPCLYNEPELTSAIINKMKLYLGNENVVELPIRMTSEDFAYYSQIIPACFYRLGTGNIQKGITSPVHTSTFDIDENALETGMGLMAWLAYNGNTN
;
A
#
# COMPACT_ATOMS: atom_id res chain seq x y z
N MET A 1 -4.63 -6.16 -7.73
CA MET A 1 -4.66 -5.10 -8.76
C MET A 1 -3.20 -4.80 -9.14
N ASN A 2 -2.88 -4.52 -10.40
CA ASN A 2 -1.50 -4.22 -10.84
C ASN A 2 -1.50 -3.21 -12.01
N GLU A 3 -0.33 -2.67 -12.37
CA GLU A 3 -0.23 -1.64 -13.42
C GLU A 3 -0.68 -2.14 -14.80
N LYS A 4 -0.43 -3.42 -15.12
CA LYS A 4 -0.92 -4.02 -16.37
C LYS A 4 -2.45 -3.93 -16.44
N TRP A 5 -3.14 -4.34 -15.38
CA TRP A 5 -4.59 -4.25 -15.32
C TRP A 5 -5.09 -2.80 -15.36
N ARG A 6 -4.40 -1.88 -14.67
CA ARG A 6 -4.76 -0.45 -14.67
C ARG A 6 -4.73 0.13 -16.09
N ILE A 7 -3.69 -0.17 -16.87
CA ILE A 7 -3.56 0.24 -18.27
C ILE A 7 -4.70 -0.34 -19.13
N GLU A 8 -5.00 -1.62 -18.96
CA GLU A 8 -6.11 -2.26 -19.69
C GLU A 8 -7.47 -1.67 -19.30
N ALA A 9 -7.69 -1.37 -18.01
CA ALA A 9 -8.91 -0.71 -17.56
C ALA A 9 -9.08 0.68 -18.20
N HIS A 10 -8.02 1.48 -18.31
CA HIS A 10 -8.09 2.77 -19.02
C HIS A 10 -8.47 2.62 -20.50
N LYS A 11 -7.90 1.63 -21.19
CA LYS A 11 -8.26 1.32 -22.59
C LYS A 11 -9.73 0.92 -22.71
N LEU A 12 -10.22 0.08 -21.79
CA LEU A 12 -11.62 -0.36 -21.76
C LEU A 12 -12.57 0.80 -21.51
N ILE A 13 -12.24 1.70 -20.56
CA ILE A 13 -13.03 2.91 -20.29
C ILE A 13 -13.17 3.76 -21.55
N ILE A 14 -12.06 4.00 -22.25
CA ILE A 14 -12.05 4.78 -23.49
C ILE A 14 -12.92 4.10 -24.55
N LYS A 15 -12.63 2.84 -24.85
CA LYS A 15 -13.32 2.07 -25.88
C LYS A 15 -14.84 2.03 -25.65
N ILE A 16 -15.28 1.63 -24.46
CA ILE A 16 -16.70 1.46 -24.15
C ILE A 16 -17.43 2.80 -24.25
N SER A 17 -16.83 3.88 -23.76
CA SER A 17 -17.44 5.21 -23.77
C SER A 17 -17.57 5.75 -25.21
N GLU A 18 -16.54 5.59 -26.04
CA GLU A 18 -16.56 6.02 -27.44
C GLU A 18 -17.54 5.21 -28.29
N GLU A 19 -17.56 3.88 -28.14
CA GLU A 19 -18.49 3.00 -28.85
C GLU A 19 -19.94 3.29 -28.45
N THR A 20 -20.19 3.55 -27.18
CA THR A 20 -21.52 3.95 -26.68
C THR A 20 -21.93 5.28 -27.29
N ALA A 21 -21.09 6.31 -27.24
CA ALA A 21 -21.41 7.62 -27.81
C ALA A 21 -21.70 7.55 -29.33
N LYS A 22 -20.87 6.79 -30.07
CA LYS A 22 -21.04 6.58 -31.50
C LYS A 22 -22.37 5.92 -31.84
N ALA A 23 -22.85 4.97 -31.03
CA ALA A 23 -24.13 4.31 -31.23
C ALA A 23 -25.33 5.28 -31.17
N TYR A 24 -25.17 6.42 -30.49
CA TYR A 24 -26.18 7.49 -30.40
C TYR A 24 -25.86 8.71 -31.28
N GLY A 25 -24.87 8.61 -32.18
CA GLY A 25 -24.51 9.70 -33.09
C GLY A 25 -23.85 10.91 -32.41
N VAL A 26 -23.24 10.73 -31.24
CA VAL A 26 -22.54 11.79 -30.50
C VAL A 26 -21.05 11.48 -30.33
N GLU A 27 -20.24 12.52 -30.10
CA GLU A 27 -18.79 12.40 -29.84
C GLU A 27 -18.53 12.37 -28.33
N CYS A 28 -17.65 11.48 -27.87
CA CYS A 28 -17.16 11.44 -26.49
C CYS A 28 -15.68 11.83 -26.47
N ARG A 29 -15.29 12.76 -25.59
CA ARG A 29 -13.89 13.12 -25.35
C ARG A 29 -13.52 12.77 -23.92
N ILE A 30 -12.50 11.94 -23.75
CA ILE A 30 -12.13 11.37 -22.47
C ILE A 30 -10.74 11.83 -22.09
N LYS A 31 -10.60 12.37 -20.88
CA LYS A 31 -9.32 12.74 -20.29
C LYS A 31 -9.14 11.95 -19.00
N ILE A 32 -8.25 10.97 -19.01
CA ILE A 32 -7.83 10.24 -17.81
C ILE A 32 -6.58 10.91 -17.27
N VAL A 33 -6.65 11.38 -16.01
CA VAL A 33 -5.48 11.87 -15.28
C VAL A 33 -4.91 10.70 -14.47
N ASN A 34 -3.68 10.32 -14.76
CA ASN A 34 -3.03 9.21 -14.06
C ASN A 34 -2.68 9.62 -12.63
N GLY A 35 -3.34 9.02 -11.63
CA GLY A 35 -2.92 9.07 -10.23
C GLY A 35 -1.73 8.15 -9.93
N TYR A 36 -1.53 7.82 -8.65
CA TYR A 36 -0.42 6.97 -8.19
C TYR A 36 -0.46 5.57 -8.82
N PRO A 37 0.70 4.95 -9.10
CA PRO A 37 0.77 3.54 -9.48
C PRO A 37 0.31 2.63 -8.33
N CYS A 38 0.09 1.36 -8.65
CA CYS A 38 -0.14 0.34 -7.66
C CYS A 38 1.12 0.12 -6.82
N LEU A 39 1.00 0.29 -5.51
CA LEU A 39 2.05 -0.07 -4.57
C LEU A 39 2.38 -1.56 -4.75
N TYR A 40 3.66 -1.85 -4.96
CA TYR A 40 4.17 -3.19 -5.21
C TYR A 40 5.29 -3.52 -4.23
N ASN A 41 5.03 -4.47 -3.34
CA ASN A 41 6.04 -5.04 -2.48
C ASN A 41 6.79 -6.13 -3.24
N GLU A 42 8.09 -5.98 -3.39
CA GLU A 42 8.92 -6.96 -4.08
C GLU A 42 8.98 -8.26 -3.22
N PRO A 43 8.58 -9.43 -3.76
CA PRO A 43 8.39 -10.65 -2.98
C PRO A 43 9.61 -11.14 -2.19
N GLU A 44 10.81 -11.10 -2.78
CA GLU A 44 12.03 -11.63 -2.14
C GLU A 44 12.46 -10.76 -0.96
N LEU A 45 12.57 -9.44 -1.19
CA LEU A 45 12.85 -8.44 -0.17
C LEU A 45 11.79 -8.46 0.94
N THR A 46 10.50 -8.54 0.57
CA THR A 46 9.40 -8.57 1.53
C THR A 46 9.47 -9.81 2.41
N SER A 47 9.75 -10.98 1.83
CA SER A 47 9.91 -12.22 2.59
C SER A 47 11.09 -12.13 3.57
N ALA A 48 12.22 -11.57 3.13
CA ALA A 48 13.38 -11.34 3.98
C ALA A 48 13.08 -10.36 5.13
N ILE A 49 12.36 -9.27 4.85
CA ILE A 49 11.94 -8.28 5.85
C ILE A 49 10.94 -8.87 6.84
N ILE A 50 9.98 -9.70 6.40
CA ILE A 50 9.02 -10.37 7.29
C ILE A 50 9.76 -11.29 8.28
N ASN A 51 10.70 -12.10 7.80
CA ASN A 51 11.49 -12.97 8.67
C ASN A 51 12.27 -12.16 9.70
N LYS A 52 12.82 -11.03 9.25
CA LYS A 52 13.50 -10.09 10.12
C LYS A 52 12.54 -9.52 11.18
N MET A 53 11.41 -8.94 10.77
CA MET A 53 10.40 -8.41 11.70
C MET A 53 9.98 -9.43 12.76
N LYS A 54 9.82 -10.71 12.39
CA LYS A 54 9.47 -11.80 13.31
C LYS A 54 10.54 -12.06 14.36
N LEU A 55 11.82 -11.91 14.02
CA LEU A 55 12.92 -12.04 14.99
C LEU A 55 12.91 -10.91 16.02
N TYR A 56 12.51 -9.69 15.62
CA TYR A 56 12.49 -8.53 16.50
C TYR A 56 11.20 -8.44 17.33
N LEU A 57 10.05 -8.65 16.69
CA LEU A 57 8.72 -8.46 17.30
C LEU A 57 8.11 -9.73 17.87
N GLY A 58 8.61 -10.92 17.51
CA GLY A 58 7.91 -12.18 17.73
C GLY A 58 6.98 -12.54 16.57
N ASN A 59 6.72 -13.84 16.41
CA ASN A 59 5.98 -14.37 15.25
C ASN A 59 4.51 -13.93 15.21
N GLU A 60 3.89 -13.84 16.38
CA GLU A 60 2.49 -13.49 16.60
C GLU A 60 2.20 -12.02 16.31
N ASN A 61 3.22 -11.15 16.33
CA ASN A 61 3.09 -9.71 16.14
C ASN A 61 3.31 -9.28 14.69
N VAL A 62 3.59 -10.22 13.78
CA VAL A 62 3.77 -9.97 12.35
C VAL A 62 2.70 -10.72 11.57
N VAL A 63 1.72 -9.98 11.07
CA VAL A 63 0.54 -10.55 10.39
C VAL A 63 0.50 -10.16 8.92
N GLU A 64 0.03 -11.08 8.08
CA GLU A 64 -0.24 -10.81 6.68
C GLU A 64 -1.56 -10.04 6.54
N LEU A 65 -1.57 -9.02 5.69
CA LEU A 65 -2.74 -8.20 5.46
C LEU A 65 -3.34 -8.50 4.08
N PRO A 66 -4.68 -8.54 3.96
CA PRO A 66 -5.30 -8.64 2.64
C PRO A 66 -5.01 -7.39 1.81
N ILE A 67 -5.06 -7.55 0.49
CA ILE A 67 -4.95 -6.44 -0.46
C ILE A 67 -6.02 -5.39 -0.13
N ARG A 68 -5.62 -4.11 -0.12
CA ARG A 68 -6.52 -2.98 0.08
C ARG A 68 -6.60 -2.11 -1.17
N MET A 69 -7.69 -1.36 -1.26
CA MET A 69 -7.94 -0.40 -2.35
C MET A 69 -7.35 1.00 -2.08
N THR A 70 -6.69 1.19 -0.93
CA THR A 70 -6.06 2.45 -0.55
C THR A 70 -4.86 2.74 -1.47
N SER A 71 -4.78 3.96 -1.99
CA SER A 71 -3.63 4.45 -2.75
C SER A 71 -2.57 5.03 -1.81
N GLU A 72 -1.30 4.86 -2.16
CA GLU A 72 -0.14 5.34 -1.40
C GLU A 72 0.92 5.86 -2.38
N ASP A 73 1.51 7.03 -2.14
CA ASP A 73 2.46 7.64 -3.09
C ASP A 73 3.85 6.99 -3.04
N PHE A 74 4.16 6.27 -1.96
CA PHE A 74 5.33 5.39 -1.87
C PHE A 74 5.39 4.38 -3.03
N ALA A 75 4.24 4.09 -3.66
CA ALA A 75 4.14 3.28 -4.86
C ALA A 75 5.06 3.75 -6.00
N TYR A 76 5.42 5.04 -6.07
CA TYR A 76 6.39 5.53 -7.05
C TYR A 76 7.78 4.94 -6.84
N TYR A 77 8.26 4.87 -5.58
CA TYR A 77 9.55 4.24 -5.27
C TYR A 77 9.52 2.75 -5.59
N SER A 78 8.40 2.10 -5.26
CA SER A 78 8.22 0.67 -5.47
C SER A 78 8.18 0.25 -6.94
N GLN A 79 8.02 1.20 -7.88
CA GLN A 79 8.15 0.91 -9.32
C GLN A 79 9.60 0.90 -9.81
N ILE A 80 10.52 1.54 -9.07
CA ILE A 80 11.87 1.84 -9.55
C ILE A 80 12.91 0.95 -8.88
N ILE A 81 12.72 0.61 -7.61
CA ILE A 81 13.62 -0.23 -6.82
C ILE A 81 12.84 -1.30 -6.06
N PRO A 82 13.47 -2.45 -5.72
CA PRO A 82 12.89 -3.38 -4.76
C PRO A 82 12.53 -2.64 -3.47
N ALA A 83 11.25 -2.71 -3.11
CA ALA A 83 10.72 -2.00 -1.96
C ALA A 83 9.80 -2.90 -1.16
N CYS A 84 9.73 -2.64 0.14
CA CYS A 84 8.78 -3.26 1.05
C CYS A 84 8.12 -2.17 1.90
N PHE A 85 6.81 -2.05 1.76
CA PHE A 85 5.96 -1.17 2.54
C PHE A 85 5.09 -2.02 3.47
N TYR A 86 5.15 -1.72 4.76
CA TYR A 86 4.40 -2.42 5.79
C TYR A 86 3.62 -1.43 6.63
N ARG A 87 2.63 -1.93 7.39
CA ARG A 87 1.82 -1.10 8.29
C ARG A 87 2.20 -1.42 9.73
N LEU A 88 2.42 -0.36 10.51
CA LEU A 88 2.61 -0.47 11.94
C LEU A 88 1.25 -0.48 12.63
N GLY A 89 1.03 -1.43 13.54
CA GLY A 89 -0.17 -1.46 14.38
C GLY A 89 -0.13 -0.32 15.40
N THR A 90 -1.06 0.63 15.29
CA THR A 90 -1.14 1.80 16.19
C THR A 90 -2.43 1.84 17.02
N GLY A 91 -3.35 0.91 16.79
CA GLY A 91 -4.62 0.84 17.53
C GLY A 91 -4.49 0.13 18.87
N ASN A 92 -5.40 0.43 19.80
CA ASN A 92 -5.51 -0.24 21.09
C ASN A 92 -6.97 -0.34 21.54
N ILE A 93 -7.52 -1.56 21.50
CA ILE A 93 -8.92 -1.83 21.87
C ILE A 93 -9.18 -1.52 23.34
N GLN A 94 -8.25 -1.83 24.25
CA GLN A 94 -8.40 -1.59 25.69
C GLN A 94 -8.46 -0.10 26.03
N LYS A 95 -7.75 0.74 25.25
CA LYS A 95 -7.78 2.21 25.36
C LYS A 95 -8.89 2.87 24.52
N GLY A 96 -9.69 2.10 23.78
CA GLY A 96 -10.72 2.64 22.88
C GLY A 96 -10.17 3.26 21.58
N ILE A 97 -8.88 3.08 21.28
CA ILE A 97 -8.20 3.63 20.10
C ILE A 97 -8.41 2.67 18.92
N THR A 98 -9.56 2.78 18.26
CA THR A 98 -9.99 1.83 17.21
C THR A 98 -10.44 2.51 15.92
N SER A 99 -10.52 3.84 15.91
CA SER A 99 -10.96 4.63 14.76
C SER A 99 -9.96 4.53 13.60
N PRO A 100 -10.43 4.41 12.35
CA PRO A 100 -9.55 4.42 11.19
C PRO A 100 -8.98 5.82 10.90
N VAL A 101 -7.91 5.87 10.10
CA VAL A 101 -7.39 7.11 9.52
C VAL A 101 -8.49 7.90 8.79
N HIS A 102 -8.36 9.23 8.73
CA HIS A 102 -9.35 10.17 8.16
C HIS A 102 -10.68 10.30 8.91
N THR A 103 -10.71 9.95 10.20
CA THR A 103 -11.86 10.23 11.08
C THR A 103 -11.53 11.30 12.11
N SER A 104 -12.53 12.04 12.59
CA SER A 104 -12.34 13.06 13.64
C SER A 104 -11.96 12.47 15.01
N THR A 105 -12.16 11.16 15.18
CA THR A 105 -11.85 10.38 16.38
C THR A 105 -10.61 9.51 16.20
N PHE A 106 -9.83 9.73 15.12
CA PHE A 106 -8.56 9.05 14.92
C PHE A 106 -7.59 9.41 16.04
N ASP A 107 -6.94 8.39 16.58
CA ASP A 107 -5.91 8.49 17.60
C ASP A 107 -4.95 7.28 17.48
N ILE A 108 -3.82 7.30 18.20
CA ILE A 108 -2.83 6.22 18.22
C ILE A 108 -2.40 5.86 19.64
N ASP A 109 -2.04 4.60 19.88
CA ASP A 109 -1.28 4.22 21.06
C ASP A 109 0.19 4.61 20.86
N GLU A 110 0.68 5.60 21.61
CA GLU A 110 2.04 6.13 21.49
C GLU A 110 3.14 5.09 21.77
N ASN A 111 2.83 3.97 22.42
CA ASN A 111 3.76 2.83 22.51
C ASN A 111 4.19 2.32 21.11
N ALA A 112 3.37 2.53 20.08
CA ALA A 112 3.72 2.23 18.71
C ALA A 112 4.91 3.06 18.21
N LEU A 113 5.18 4.25 18.76
CA LEU A 113 6.33 5.07 18.38
C LEU A 113 7.64 4.35 18.72
N GLU A 114 7.73 3.78 19.93
CA GLU A 114 8.89 2.99 20.35
C GLU A 114 9.07 1.76 19.45
N THR A 115 7.98 1.02 19.20
CA THR A 115 8.01 -0.17 18.32
C THR A 115 8.43 0.20 16.89
N GLY A 116 7.85 1.26 16.33
CA GLY A 116 8.11 1.70 14.97
C GLY A 116 9.55 2.18 14.78
N MET A 117 10.05 3.01 15.69
CA MET A 117 11.43 3.51 15.64
C MET A 117 12.43 2.38 15.85
N GLY A 118 12.21 1.53 16.85
CA GLY A 118 13.07 0.39 17.15
C GLY A 118 13.14 -0.60 15.98
N LEU A 119 11.99 -0.94 15.39
CA LEU A 119 11.92 -1.84 14.25
C LEU A 119 12.61 -1.26 13.02
N MET A 120 12.39 0.02 12.68
CA MET A 120 13.04 0.67 11.54
C MET A 120 14.56 0.71 11.70
N ALA A 121 15.06 1.08 12.89
CA ALA A 121 16.50 1.09 13.17
C ALA A 121 17.09 -0.33 13.06
N TRP A 122 16.39 -1.32 13.62
CA TRP A 122 16.81 -2.71 13.57
C TRP A 122 16.80 -3.27 12.13
N LEU A 123 15.80 -2.95 11.32
CA LEU A 123 15.73 -3.33 9.91
C LEU A 123 16.83 -2.67 9.08
N ALA A 124 17.17 -1.41 9.35
CA ALA A 124 18.25 -0.71 8.66
C ALA A 124 19.61 -1.31 9.01
N TYR A 125 19.88 -1.56 10.30
CA TYR A 125 21.13 -2.15 10.77
C TYR A 125 21.32 -3.58 10.23
N ASN A 126 20.26 -4.39 10.23
CA ASN A 126 20.29 -5.75 9.70
C ASN A 126 19.90 -5.80 8.21
N GLY A 127 19.82 -4.65 7.54
CA GLY A 127 19.30 -4.50 6.17
C GLY A 127 20.29 -4.97 5.10
N ASN A 128 21.58 -5.03 5.44
CA ASN A 128 22.60 -5.52 4.54
C ASN A 128 22.51 -7.05 4.39
N THR A 129 22.05 -7.49 3.22
CA THR A 129 22.46 -8.76 2.63
C THR A 129 23.60 -8.47 1.66
N ASN A 130 24.78 -8.20 2.22
CA ASN A 130 26.11 -8.45 1.67
C ASN A 130 27.11 -8.36 2.83
#